data_AF-M7N301-F1
#
_entry.id   AF-M7N301-F1
#
_cell.length_a   1.000
_cell.length_b   1.000
_cell.length_c   1.000
_cell.angle_alpha   90.00
_cell.angle_beta   90.00
_cell.angle_gamma   90.00
#
_symmetry.space_group_name_H-M   'P 1'
#
loop_
_entity.id
_entity.type
_entity.pdbx_description
1 polymer ?
#
loop_
_entity_poly.entity_id
_entity_poly.type
_entity_poly.pdbx_seq_one_letter_code
_entity_poly.pdbx_strand_id
1 'polypeptide(L)'
;MINVPHNSGQDWDTLLAEARKNILSKLSRLLQTDIEPLIEQEGILDPRSIESKTSSAFGALYGNSSNSRYAAFLRHANRSSSIKGLYFCGGSVHPGGGIPLCLLSAKITAGMVKE
;
A
#
# COMPACT_ATOMS: atom_id res chain seq x y z
N MET A 1 -7.77 1.00 -9.84
CA MET A 1 -6.93 0.32 -8.83
C MET A 1 -7.55 -1.03 -8.53
N ILE A 2 -6.75 -2.09 -8.49
CA ILE A 2 -7.18 -3.44 -8.09
C ILE A 2 -6.35 -3.88 -6.89
N ASN A 3 -6.94 -4.69 -6.01
CA ASN A 3 -6.18 -5.29 -4.91
C ASN A 3 -5.31 -6.43 -5.47
N VAL A 4 -4.05 -6.48 -5.04
CA VAL A 4 -3.05 -7.46 -5.48
C VAL A 4 -2.31 -8.02 -4.26
N PRO A 5 -1.70 -9.22 -4.35
CA PRO A 5 -0.83 -9.72 -3.30
C PRO A 5 0.41 -8.83 -3.12
N HIS A 6 1.09 -8.97 -1.97
CA HIS A 6 2.40 -8.35 -1.76
C HIS A 6 3.45 -9.00 -2.69
N ASN A 7 4.49 -8.26 -3.03
CA ASN A 7 5.60 -8.72 -3.86
C ASN A 7 6.40 -9.81 -3.14
N SER A 8 6.26 -11.07 -3.57
CA SER A 8 6.92 -12.25 -2.99
C SER A 8 7.37 -13.26 -4.03
N GLY A 9 7.71 -12.79 -5.24
CA GLY A 9 8.26 -13.61 -6.33
C GLY A 9 7.26 -14.01 -7.40
N GLN A 10 6.11 -13.33 -7.49
CA GLN A 10 5.17 -13.51 -8.59
C GLN A 10 5.79 -13.06 -9.92
N ASP A 11 5.33 -13.67 -11.02
CA ASP A 11 5.57 -13.13 -12.36
C ASP A 11 4.64 -11.93 -12.60
N TRP A 12 5.11 -10.76 -12.21
CA TRP A 12 4.37 -9.52 -12.31
C TRP A 12 4.10 -9.08 -13.75
N ASP A 13 4.98 -9.42 -14.70
CA ASP A 13 4.82 -8.96 -16.08
C ASP A 13 3.66 -9.71 -16.75
N THR A 14 3.55 -11.02 -16.51
CA THR A 14 2.37 -11.82 -16.90
C THR A 14 1.10 -11.31 -16.22
N LEU A 15 1.12 -11.11 -14.90
CA LEU A 15 -0.05 -10.63 -14.15
C LEU A 15 -0.53 -9.24 -14.61
N LEU A 16 0.40 -8.34 -14.95
CA LEU A 16 0.07 -7.00 -15.46
C LEU A 16 -0.59 -7.07 -16.83
N ALA A 17 -0.07 -7.89 -17.75
CA ALA A 17 -0.66 -8.07 -19.07
C ALA A 17 -2.09 -8.62 -18.98
N GLU A 18 -2.30 -9.63 -18.12
CA GLU A 18 -3.62 -10.20 -17.86
C GLU A 18 -4.57 -9.19 -17.21
N ALA A 19 -4.10 -8.47 -16.18
CA ALA A 19 -4.88 -7.45 -15.50
C ALA A 19 -5.31 -6.33 -16.46
N ARG A 20 -4.40 -5.84 -17.30
CA ARG A 20 -4.70 -4.82 -18.32
C ARG A 20 -5.82 -5.28 -19.24
N LYS A 21 -5.68 -6.46 -19.86
CA LYS A 21 -6.71 -7.03 -20.74
C LYS A 21 -8.07 -7.16 -20.05
N ASN A 22 -8.09 -7.67 -18.82
CA ASN A 22 -9.32 -7.87 -18.05
C ASN A 22 -9.98 -6.54 -17.64
N ILE A 23 -9.18 -5.54 -17.28
CA ILE A 23 -9.66 -4.19 -16.94
C ILE A 23 -10.28 -3.53 -18.17
N LEU A 24 -9.59 -3.54 -19.31
CA LEU A 24 -10.09 -2.95 -20.55
C LEU A 24 -11.39 -3.63 -21.00
N SER A 25 -11.42 -4.97 -21.03
CA SER A 25 -12.64 -5.72 -21.35
C SER A 25 -13.81 -5.36 -20.43
N LYS A 26 -13.55 -5.23 -19.12
CA LYS A 26 -14.58 -4.87 -18.14
C LYS A 26 -15.06 -3.43 -18.33
N LEU A 27 -14.15 -2.48 -18.54
CA LEU A 27 -14.51 -1.08 -18.73
C LEU A 27 -15.24 -0.87 -20.05
N SER A 28 -14.76 -1.45 -21.16
CA SER A 28 -15.42 -1.33 -22.46
C SER A 28 -16.85 -1.86 -22.41
N ARG A 29 -17.07 -2.98 -21.72
CA ARG A 29 -18.42 -3.54 -21.51
C ARG A 29 -19.32 -2.65 -20.64
N LEU A 30 -18.79 -2.07 -19.57
CA LEU A 30 -19.56 -1.21 -18.65
C LEU A 30 -19.90 0.14 -19.28
N LEU A 31 -19.00 0.68 -20.10
CA LEU A 31 -19.14 1.97 -20.75
C LEU A 31 -19.74 1.87 -22.17
N GLN A 32 -19.99 0.64 -22.65
CA GLN A 32 -20.52 0.35 -24.00
C GLN A 32 -19.71 1.01 -25.13
N THR A 33 -18.39 1.13 -24.94
CA THR A 33 -17.48 1.81 -25.87
C THR A 33 -16.16 1.06 -25.82
N ASP A 34 -15.52 0.81 -26.97
CA ASP A 34 -14.16 0.28 -26.95
C ASP A 34 -13.18 1.36 -26.49
N ILE A 35 -12.70 1.23 -25.25
CA ILE A 35 -11.84 2.25 -24.63
C ILE A 35 -10.36 2.07 -24.95
N GLU A 36 -9.92 0.90 -25.40
CA GLU A 36 -8.51 0.66 -25.72
C GLU A 36 -7.95 1.62 -26.78
N PRO A 37 -8.61 1.89 -27.92
CA PRO A 37 -8.13 2.87 -28.89
C PRO A 37 -8.21 4.32 -28.40
N LEU A 38 -8.87 4.59 -27.26
CA LEU A 38 -9.01 5.93 -26.68
C LEU A 38 -7.88 6.27 -25.68
N ILE A 39 -6.95 5.35 -25.44
CA ILE A 39 -5.84 5.56 -24.51
C ILE A 39 -4.73 6.36 -25.19
N GLU A 40 -4.58 7.63 -24.82
CA GLU A 40 -3.46 8.46 -25.27
C GLU A 40 -2.18 8.25 -24.45
N GLN A 41 -2.34 7.93 -23.16
CA GLN A 41 -1.24 7.75 -22.21
C GLN A 41 -1.57 6.66 -21.20
N GLU A 42 -0.57 5.87 -20.82
CA GLU A 42 -0.70 4.81 -19.83
C GLU A 42 0.46 4.87 -18.83
N GLY A 43 0.14 4.75 -17.55
CA GLY A 43 1.10 4.68 -16.46
C GLY A 43 0.81 3.47 -15.58
N ILE A 44 1.85 2.69 -15.29
CA ILE A 44 1.75 1.49 -14.46
C ILE A 44 2.37 1.76 -13.09
N LEU A 45 1.62 1.44 -12.04
CA LEU A 45 2.09 1.43 -10.66
C LEU A 45 1.76 0.07 -10.05
N ASP A 46 2.75 -0.81 -10.05
CA ASP A 46 2.68 -2.17 -9.48
C ASP A 46 3.40 -2.26 -8.12
N PRO A 47 3.29 -3.39 -7.39
CA PRO A 47 3.96 -3.54 -6.09
C PRO A 47 5.48 -3.38 -6.12
N ARG A 48 6.17 -3.78 -7.20
CA ARG A 48 7.63 -3.60 -7.35
C ARG A 48 7.98 -2.11 -7.45
N SER A 49 7.20 -1.37 -8.21
CA SER A 49 7.38 0.07 -8.40
C SER A 49 7.00 0.87 -7.15
N ILE A 50 6.00 0.43 -6.38
CA ILE A 50 5.66 1.02 -5.07
C ILE A 50 6.82 0.80 -4.11
N GLU A 51 7.28 -0.44 -3.99
CA GLU A 51 8.39 -0.82 -3.11
C GLU A 51 9.64 0.02 -3.38
N SER A 52 10.04 0.14 -4.65
CA SER A 52 11.20 0.95 -5.04
C SER A 52 11.00 2.46 -4.83
N LYS A 53 9.80 3.01 -5.07
CA LYS A 53 9.53 4.45 -4.94
C LYS A 53 9.39 4.93 -3.51
N THR A 54 8.85 4.10 -2.61
CA THR A 54 8.50 4.53 -1.24
C THR A 54 9.17 3.71 -0.15
N SER A 55 10.05 2.77 -0.50
CA SER A 55 10.65 1.80 0.41
C SER A 55 9.61 1.03 1.24
N SER A 56 8.41 0.86 0.69
CA SER A 56 7.33 0.12 1.32
C SER A 56 7.57 -1.37 1.09
N ALA A 57 7.88 -2.10 2.16
CA ALA A 57 8.21 -3.52 2.11
C ALA A 57 7.17 -4.31 1.30
N PHE A 58 7.66 -5.07 0.31
CA PHE A 58 6.86 -5.90 -0.58
C PHE A 58 5.76 -5.13 -1.37
N GLY A 59 5.90 -3.81 -1.50
CA GLY A 59 4.92 -2.96 -2.18
C GLY A 59 3.61 -2.74 -1.41
N ALA A 60 3.58 -3.02 -0.10
CA ALA A 60 2.37 -2.92 0.70
C ALA A 60 1.89 -1.48 0.90
N LEU A 61 0.64 -1.17 0.49
CA LEU A 61 0.04 0.17 0.62
C LEU A 61 -0.31 0.55 2.07
N TYR A 62 -0.61 -0.43 2.93
CA TYR A 62 -1.16 -0.21 4.27
C TYR A 62 -0.34 -0.87 5.38
N GLY A 63 0.92 -1.23 5.09
CA GLY A 63 1.72 -2.06 5.99
C GLY A 63 1.10 -3.45 6.19
N ASN A 64 1.11 -3.96 7.42
CA ASN A 64 0.54 -5.26 7.75
C ASN A 64 -0.96 -5.33 7.47
N SER A 65 -1.40 -6.46 6.90
CA SER A 65 -2.81 -6.67 6.55
C SER A 65 -3.72 -6.71 7.78
N SER A 66 -5.00 -6.36 7.60
CA SER A 66 -6.02 -6.40 8.66
C SER A 66 -6.94 -7.61 8.55
N ASN A 67 -6.41 -8.74 8.04
CA ASN A 67 -7.20 -9.93 7.71
C ASN A 67 -7.52 -10.81 8.94
N SER A 68 -7.21 -10.35 10.15
CA SER A 68 -7.59 -11.02 11.40
C SER A 68 -8.06 -10.01 12.44
N ARG A 69 -8.93 -10.45 13.36
CA ARG A 69 -9.44 -9.62 14.47
C ARG A 69 -8.33 -9.06 15.37
N TYR A 70 -7.17 -9.72 15.40
CA TYR A 70 -6.05 -9.34 16.25
C TYR A 70 -4.99 -8.50 15.53
N ALA A 71 -5.10 -8.34 14.21
CA ALA A 71 -4.07 -7.67 13.41
C ALA A 71 -3.75 -6.24 13.87
N ALA A 72 -4.76 -5.50 14.34
CA ALA A 72 -4.58 -4.14 14.84
C ALA A 72 -3.69 -4.07 16.09
N PHE A 73 -3.77 -5.08 16.97
CA PHE A 73 -3.00 -5.16 18.21
C PHE A 73 -1.56 -5.64 17.99
N LEU A 74 -1.27 -6.24 16.83
CA LEU A 74 0.06 -6.71 16.44
C LEU A 74 0.82 -5.68 15.59
N ARG A 75 0.29 -4.47 15.41
CA ARG A 75 0.99 -3.40 14.71
C ARG A 75 2.21 -2.96 15.50
N HIS A 76 3.29 -2.66 14.79
CA HIS A 76 4.52 -2.18 15.39
C HIS A 76 4.27 -0.88 16.17
N ALA A 77 4.83 -0.78 17.37
CA ALA A 77 4.61 0.36 18.26
C ALA A 77 5.31 1.63 17.74
N ASN A 78 4.81 2.81 18.12
CA ASN A 78 5.42 4.10 17.74
C ASN A 78 6.75 4.41 18.44
N ARG A 79 7.21 3.56 19.38
CA ARG A 79 8.45 3.73 20.12
C ARG A 79 9.15 2.39 20.27
N SER A 80 10.47 2.40 20.12
CA SER A 80 11.29 1.21 20.38
C SER A 80 11.32 0.87 21.87
N SER A 81 11.16 -0.42 22.20
CA SER A 81 11.35 -0.95 23.56
C SER A 81 12.83 -1.19 23.89
N SER A 82 13.69 -1.34 22.89
CA SER A 82 15.11 -1.68 23.05
C SER A 82 16.04 -0.47 22.90
N ILE A 83 15.66 0.54 22.13
CA ILE A 83 16.50 1.70 21.82
C ILE A 83 15.84 2.97 22.37
N LYS A 84 16.48 3.60 23.37
CA LYS A 84 16.00 4.86 23.95
C LYS A 84 16.10 5.97 22.91
N GLY A 85 15.01 6.73 22.75
CA GLY A 85 14.93 7.87 21.83
C GLY A 85 14.61 7.50 20.38
N LEU A 86 14.40 6.22 20.05
CA LEU A 86 13.97 5.79 18.72
C LEU A 86 12.44 5.69 18.63
N TYR A 87 11.87 6.37 17.64
CA TYR A 87 10.43 6.44 17.39
C TYR A 87 10.10 6.09 15.94
N PHE A 88 8.88 5.60 15.73
CA PHE A 88 8.36 5.22 14.42
C PHE A 88 7.04 5.92 14.15
N CYS A 89 6.85 6.39 12.92
CA CYS A 89 5.68 7.14 12.49
C CYS A 89 5.33 6.78 11.06
N GLY A 90 4.04 6.58 10.77
CA GLY A 90 3.54 6.33 9.42
C GLY A 90 2.61 5.13 9.33
N GLY A 91 2.35 4.69 8.09
CA GLY A 91 1.31 3.70 7.79
C GLY A 91 1.66 2.24 8.11
N SER A 92 2.93 1.93 8.36
CA SER A 92 3.40 0.58 8.72
C SER A 92 3.42 0.31 10.23
N VAL A 93 3.15 1.33 11.04
CA VAL A 93 3.14 1.26 12.50
C VAL A 93 1.77 1.66 13.05
N HIS A 94 1.61 1.60 14.37
CA HIS A 94 0.37 2.03 15.02
C HIS A 94 0.02 3.50 14.67
N PRO A 95 -1.26 3.84 14.42
CA PRO A 95 -2.44 2.96 14.46
C PRO A 95 -2.72 2.18 13.16
N GLY A 96 -2.07 2.48 12.04
CA GLY A 96 -2.17 1.73 10.79
C GLY A 96 -2.02 2.58 9.53
N GLY A 97 -2.28 1.97 8.37
CA GLY A 97 -2.16 2.61 7.06
C GLY A 97 -3.34 3.49 6.66
N GLY A 98 -3.12 4.31 5.63
CA GLY A 98 -4.09 5.28 5.12
C GLY A 98 -3.90 6.67 5.72
N ILE A 99 -4.20 7.71 4.94
CA ILE A 99 -3.88 9.11 5.29
C ILE A 99 -4.35 9.48 6.72
N PRO A 100 -5.59 9.21 7.14
CA PRO A 100 -6.04 9.58 8.48
C PRO A 100 -5.24 8.90 9.59
N LEU A 101 -4.94 7.61 9.44
CA LEU A 101 -4.20 6.84 10.45
C LEU A 101 -2.72 7.22 10.49
N CYS A 102 -2.12 7.56 9.34
CA CYS A 102 -0.78 8.14 9.29
C CYS A 102 -0.70 9.46 10.06
N LEU A 103 -1.69 10.35 9.90
CA LEU A 103 -1.73 11.61 10.65
C LEU A 103 -1.93 11.39 12.15
N LEU A 104 -2.75 10.41 12.55
CA LEU A 104 -2.86 10.01 13.95
C LEU A 104 -1.56 9.41 14.49
N SER A 105 -0.84 8.62 13.70
CA SER A 105 0.49 8.11 14.03
C SER A 105 1.44 9.26 14.35
N ALA A 106 1.46 10.30 13.51
CA ALA A 106 2.28 11.49 13.73
C ALA A 106 1.89 12.23 15.01
N LYS A 107 0.60 12.43 15.27
CA LYS A 107 0.11 13.05 16.50
C LYS A 107 0.55 12.29 17.75
N ILE A 108 0.43 10.96 17.73
CA ILE A 108 0.84 10.09 18.85
C ILE A 108 2.34 10.18 19.05
N THR A 109 3.13 9.99 17.99
CA THR A 109 4.60 10.02 18.06
C THR A 109 5.12 11.37 18.55
N ALA A 110 4.58 12.48 18.04
CA ALA A 110 4.96 13.82 18.49
C ALA A 110 4.71 14.03 20.00
N GLY A 111 3.60 13.51 20.53
CA GLY A 111 3.33 13.55 21.98
C GLY A 111 4.26 12.67 22.83
N MET A 112 5.01 11.74 22.23
CA MET A 112 5.97 10.87 22.93
C MET A 112 7.40 11.43 22.93
N VAL A 113 7.72 12.34 22.01
CA VAL A 113 9.02 13.02 21.94
C VAL A 113 9.00 14.17 22.95
N LYS A 114 9.88 14.12 23.95
CA LYS A 114 10.07 15.22 24.91
C LYS A 114 11.23 16.09 24.44
N GLU A 115 11.06 17.41 24.50
CA GLU A 115 12.14 18.39 24.34
C GLU A 115 13.22 18.24 25.42
#